data_AF-A0A8H6XCT9-F1
#
_entry.id   AF-A0A8H6XCT9-F1
#
_cell.length_a   1.000
_cell.length_b   1.000
_cell.length_c   1.000
_cell.angle_alpha   90.00
_cell.angle_beta   90.00
_cell.angle_gamma   90.00
#
_symmetry.space_group_name_H-M   'P 1'
#
loop_
_entity.id
_entity.type
_entity.pdbx_description
1 polymer ?
#
loop_
_entity_poly.entity_id
_entity_poly.type
_entity_poly.pdbx_seq_one_letter_code
_entity_poly.pdbx_strand_id
1 'polypeptide(L)'
;MTAIEMDDLSKRVKEETPDAAASGNTSDEAILDGVSMYWAWTTASLLTLISLILSVSPRLVLFLSETANGPDEKRTVLTPLESFLAVHTSIWLLAVAISLVLNIPSVPPLDVVPPHQQITRHPLLIPLAVAGTLSAFLAYNTKSVGSLASIVCVGSSIIGLWGTWAAVFGNSSSVSKKTGADKHTSSWIFKNKAAASVQKKEWRKKQGT
;
A
#
# COMPACT_ATOMS: atom_id res chain seq x y z
N MET A 1 -51.10 -38.38 -20.90
CA MET A 1 -51.44 -37.65 -19.67
C MET A 1 -50.24 -37.76 -18.72
N THR A 2 -49.23 -36.90 -18.87
CA THR A 2 -47.97 -36.93 -18.10
C THR A 2 -47.30 -35.55 -18.13
N ALA A 3 -48.04 -34.51 -17.74
CA ALA A 3 -47.54 -33.13 -17.72
C ALA A 3 -47.79 -32.41 -16.37
N ILE A 4 -48.31 -33.12 -15.36
CA ILE A 4 -48.72 -32.55 -14.06
C ILE A 4 -47.87 -33.17 -12.93
N GLU A 5 -46.55 -33.32 -13.13
CA GLU A 5 -45.68 -33.83 -12.05
C GLU A 5 -44.30 -33.15 -11.95
N MET A 6 -43.92 -32.28 -12.91
CA MET A 6 -42.61 -31.59 -12.87
C MET A 6 -42.67 -30.16 -12.30
N ASP A 7 -43.84 -29.53 -12.24
CA ASP A 7 -43.97 -28.15 -11.74
C ASP A 7 -43.99 -28.07 -10.20
N ASP A 8 -44.38 -29.16 -9.53
CA ASP A 8 -44.54 -29.17 -8.06
C ASP A 8 -43.20 -29.40 -7.33
N LEU A 9 -42.24 -30.07 -7.97
CA LEU A 9 -40.87 -30.23 -7.46
C LEU A 9 -40.07 -28.93 -7.53
N SER A 10 -40.29 -28.12 -8.57
CA SER A 10 -39.64 -26.81 -8.73
C SER A 10 -40.11 -25.81 -7.67
N LYS A 11 -41.38 -25.90 -7.26
CA LYS A 11 -41.93 -25.09 -6.17
C LYS A 11 -41.42 -25.52 -4.80
N ARG A 12 -41.29 -26.83 -4.54
CA ARG A 12 -40.73 -27.34 -3.28
C ARG A 12 -39.27 -26.94 -3.06
N VAL A 13 -38.43 -26.99 -4.10
CA VAL A 13 -37.03 -26.52 -4.03
C VAL A 13 -36.95 -25.01 -3.77
N LYS A 14 -37.98 -24.25 -4.15
CA LYS A 14 -38.02 -22.80 -3.96
C LYS A 14 -38.57 -22.37 -2.60
N GLU A 15 -39.31 -23.23 -1.89
CA GLU A 15 -39.85 -22.96 -0.55
C GLU A 15 -39.02 -23.58 0.59
N GLU A 16 -38.18 -24.59 0.34
CA GLU A 16 -37.42 -25.27 1.42
C GLU A 16 -35.99 -24.74 1.65
N THR A 17 -35.58 -23.61 1.06
CA THR A 17 -34.32 -22.95 1.46
C THR A 17 -34.27 -21.45 1.17
N PRO A 18 -34.63 -20.59 2.15
CA PRO A 18 -34.06 -19.24 2.17
C PRO A 18 -33.26 -18.87 3.43
N ASP A 19 -33.25 -19.66 4.51
CA ASP A 19 -32.79 -19.12 5.80
C ASP A 19 -31.62 -19.83 6.50
N ALA A 20 -31.08 -20.94 5.97
CA ALA A 20 -30.03 -21.70 6.67
C ALA A 20 -28.60 -21.55 6.09
N ALA A 21 -28.42 -21.03 4.88
CA ALA A 21 -27.10 -21.00 4.21
C ALA A 21 -26.47 -19.60 4.08
N ALA A 22 -27.22 -18.52 4.36
CA ALA A 22 -26.72 -17.15 4.23
C ALA A 22 -26.22 -16.53 5.55
N SER A 23 -26.47 -17.18 6.69
CA SER A 23 -26.09 -16.66 8.02
C SER A 23 -24.74 -17.17 8.52
N GLY A 24 -24.11 -18.15 7.85
CA GLY A 24 -22.83 -18.73 8.30
C GLY A 24 -21.58 -18.00 7.79
N ASN A 25 -21.61 -17.49 6.55
CA ASN A 25 -20.42 -16.88 5.96
C ASN A 25 -20.17 -15.44 6.41
N THR A 26 -21.21 -14.68 6.75
CA THR A 26 -21.05 -13.25 7.09
C THR A 26 -20.42 -13.05 8.46
N SER A 27 -20.69 -13.93 9.43
CA SER A 27 -20.04 -13.90 10.74
C SER A 27 -18.58 -14.32 10.63
N ASP A 28 -18.28 -15.37 9.87
CA ASP A 28 -16.91 -15.87 9.75
C ASP A 28 -16.03 -14.89 8.97
N GLU A 29 -16.53 -14.30 7.87
CA GLU A 29 -15.84 -13.23 7.13
C GLU A 29 -15.63 -11.98 8.00
N ALA A 30 -16.63 -11.55 8.77
CA ALA A 30 -16.49 -10.39 9.66
C ALA A 30 -15.52 -10.64 10.84
N ILE A 31 -15.48 -11.87 11.36
CA ILE A 31 -14.51 -12.27 12.39
C ILE A 31 -13.10 -12.33 11.79
N LEU A 32 -12.95 -12.91 10.58
CA LEU A 32 -11.67 -12.96 9.86
C LEU A 32 -11.14 -11.56 9.54
N ASP A 33 -11.99 -10.64 9.06
CA ASP A 33 -11.64 -9.24 8.80
C ASP A 33 -11.20 -8.52 10.08
N GLY A 34 -11.91 -8.76 11.19
CA GLY A 34 -11.53 -8.25 12.51
C GLY A 34 -10.17 -8.76 12.94
N VAL A 35 -9.93 -10.07 12.86
CA VAL A 35 -8.66 -10.71 13.20
C VAL A 35 -7.52 -10.15 12.33
N SER A 36 -7.70 -10.08 11.01
CA SER A 36 -6.73 -9.50 10.08
C SER A 36 -6.41 -8.03 10.41
N MET A 37 -7.41 -7.24 10.79
CA MET A 37 -7.22 -5.86 11.24
C MET A 37 -6.39 -5.80 12.54
N TYR A 38 -6.71 -6.61 13.55
CA TYR A 38 -5.96 -6.63 14.81
C TYR A 38 -4.50 -7.07 14.62
N TRP A 39 -4.26 -8.08 13.77
CA TRP A 39 -2.91 -8.50 13.40
C TRP A 39 -2.16 -7.39 12.68
N ALA A 40 -2.78 -6.72 11.70
CA ALA A 40 -2.18 -5.61 10.98
C ALA A 40 -1.80 -4.45 11.92
N TRP A 41 -2.68 -4.06 12.85
CA TRP A 41 -2.40 -3.01 13.85
C TRP A 41 -1.29 -3.42 14.82
N THR A 42 -1.31 -4.66 15.29
CA THR A 42 -0.29 -5.17 16.22
C THR A 42 1.08 -5.20 15.56
N THR A 43 1.17 -5.72 14.33
CA THR A 43 2.40 -5.74 13.55
C THR A 43 2.87 -4.33 13.19
N ALA A 44 1.97 -3.43 12.77
CA ALA A 44 2.31 -2.05 12.46
C ALA A 44 2.85 -1.30 13.70
N SER A 45 2.21 -1.48 14.86
CA SER A 45 2.64 -0.89 16.13
C SER A 45 4.02 -1.39 16.53
N LEU A 46 4.25 -2.71 16.46
CA LEU A 46 5.55 -3.32 16.75
C LEU A 46 6.65 -2.80 15.82
N LEU A 47 6.41 -2.79 14.50
CA LEU A 47 7.39 -2.31 13.52
C LEU A 47 7.70 -0.81 13.70
N THR A 48 6.69 -0.01 14.04
CA THR A 48 6.87 1.42 14.34
C THR A 48 7.71 1.61 15.60
N LEU A 49 7.46 0.82 16.65
CA LEU A 49 8.22 0.87 17.89
C LEU A 49 9.68 0.47 17.65
N ILE A 50 9.93 -0.62 16.92
CA ILE A 50 11.30 -1.04 16.55
C ILE A 50 11.98 0.04 15.70
N SER A 51 11.29 0.60 14.71
CA SER A 51 11.84 1.67 13.87
C SER A 51 12.22 2.91 14.69
N LEU A 52 11.35 3.33 15.61
CA LEU A 52 11.60 4.48 16.49
C LEU A 52 12.79 4.22 17.42
N ILE A 53 12.90 3.03 17.99
CA ILE A 53 14.04 2.64 18.84
C ILE A 53 15.35 2.73 18.05
N LEU A 54 15.41 2.16 16.85
CA LEU A 54 16.62 2.18 16.02
C LEU A 54 16.96 3.59 15.52
N SER A 55 15.96 4.45 15.27
CA SER A 55 16.15 5.81 14.78
C SER A 55 16.62 6.78 15.88
N VAL A 56 16.00 6.71 17.08
CA VAL A 56 16.30 7.62 18.20
C VAL A 56 17.55 7.19 18.96
N SER A 57 17.76 5.88 19.13
CA SER A 57 18.92 5.36 19.85
C SER A 57 19.46 4.10 19.19
N PRO A 58 20.26 4.24 18.11
CA PRO A 58 21.04 3.11 17.59
C PRO A 58 21.96 2.52 18.68
N ARG A 59 22.28 3.31 19.73
CA ARG A 59 23.00 2.89 20.94
C ARG A 59 22.27 1.85 21.79
N LEU A 60 20.95 1.76 21.74
CA LEU A 60 20.22 0.70 22.45
C LEU A 60 20.53 -0.69 21.88
N VAL A 61 20.95 -0.79 20.61
CA VAL A 61 21.43 -2.06 20.05
C VAL A 61 22.66 -2.55 20.81
N LEU A 62 23.57 -1.65 21.22
CA LEU A 62 24.72 -2.02 22.05
C LEU A 62 24.29 -2.48 23.44
N PHE A 63 23.30 -1.81 24.05
CA PHE A 63 22.78 -2.20 25.36
C PHE A 63 22.07 -3.57 25.33
N LEU A 64 21.26 -3.83 24.29
CA LEU A 64 20.59 -5.12 24.08
C LEU A 64 21.55 -6.23 23.68
N SER A 65 22.62 -5.89 22.95
CA SER A 65 23.65 -6.81 22.50
C SER A 65 24.84 -6.91 23.48
N GLU A 66 24.76 -6.29 24.66
CA GLU A 66 25.78 -6.39 25.69
C GLU A 66 25.72 -7.81 26.30
N THR A 67 26.26 -8.77 25.57
CA THR A 67 26.66 -10.09 26.06
C THR A 67 27.85 -9.84 26.96
N ALA A 68 27.60 -9.64 28.25
CA ALA A 68 28.60 -9.35 29.27
C ALA A 68 29.68 -10.45 29.35
N ASN A 69 30.70 -10.36 28.51
CA ASN A 69 31.94 -11.12 28.60
C ASN A 69 32.95 -10.31 29.42
N GLY A 70 32.62 -10.07 30.70
CA GLY A 70 33.53 -9.47 31.67
C GLY A 70 33.46 -7.94 31.83
N PRO A 71 34.01 -7.42 32.94
CA PRO A 71 33.89 -6.02 33.36
C PRO A 71 34.65 -5.01 32.48
N ASP A 72 35.61 -5.45 31.67
CA ASP A 72 36.49 -4.58 30.86
C ASP A 72 36.09 -4.48 29.36
N GLU A 73 35.13 -5.27 28.87
CA GLU A 73 34.73 -5.29 27.44
C GLU A 73 33.45 -4.49 27.15
N LYS A 74 33.18 -3.44 27.93
CA LYS A 74 32.02 -2.58 27.68
C LYS A 74 32.24 -1.71 26.44
N ARG A 75 31.70 -2.17 25.32
CA ARG A 75 31.75 -1.42 24.07
C ARG A 75 30.77 -0.25 24.10
N THR A 76 31.29 0.95 24.35
CA THR A 76 30.50 2.19 24.48
C THR A 76 30.31 2.96 23.17
N VAL A 77 31.02 2.56 22.09
CA VAL A 77 31.04 3.29 20.80
C VAL A 77 30.56 2.41 19.66
N LEU A 78 29.59 2.90 18.89
CA LEU A 78 29.10 2.23 17.68
C LEU A 78 30.14 2.34 16.58
N THR A 79 30.23 1.28 15.78
CA THR A 79 30.99 1.37 14.54
C THR A 79 30.18 2.22 13.55
N PRO A 80 30.86 2.96 12.66
CA PRO A 80 30.17 3.71 11.60
C PRO A 80 29.27 2.82 10.74
N LEU A 81 29.64 1.54 10.58
CA LEU A 81 28.86 0.52 9.87
C LEU A 81 27.53 0.20 10.58
N GLU A 82 27.56 -0.04 11.89
CA GLU A 82 26.36 -0.34 12.67
C GLU A 82 25.39 0.84 12.68
N SER A 83 25.90 2.04 12.90
CA SER A 83 25.06 3.24 12.90
C SER A 83 24.43 3.47 11.53
N PHE A 84 25.16 3.22 10.46
CA PHE A 84 24.63 3.31 9.09
C PHE A 84 23.52 2.30 8.86
N LEU A 85 23.78 1.02 9.16
CA LEU A 85 22.81 -0.05 8.92
C LEU A 85 21.55 0.11 9.79
N ALA A 86 21.69 0.54 11.05
CA ALA A 86 20.56 0.81 11.94
C ALA A 86 19.63 1.91 11.38
N VAL A 87 20.21 3.02 10.90
CA VAL A 87 19.44 4.13 10.33
C VAL A 87 18.71 3.69 9.05
N HIS A 88 19.39 3.06 8.10
CA HIS A 88 18.75 2.60 6.87
C HIS A 88 17.67 1.55 7.15
N THR A 89 17.92 0.61 8.05
CA THR A 89 16.94 -0.42 8.44
C THR A 89 15.71 0.22 9.10
N SER A 90 15.89 1.24 9.94
CA SER A 90 14.76 1.96 10.56
C SER A 90 13.86 2.64 9.53
N ILE A 91 14.44 3.25 8.47
CA ILE A 91 13.69 3.92 7.39
C ILE A 91 12.85 2.90 6.62
N TRP A 92 13.41 1.75 6.29
CA TRP A 92 12.67 0.67 5.59
C TRP A 92 11.57 0.07 6.46
N LEU A 93 11.83 -0.17 7.75
CA LEU A 93 10.81 -0.67 8.69
C LEU A 93 9.66 0.31 8.86
N LEU A 94 9.95 1.61 8.92
CA LEU A 94 8.91 2.65 9.00
C LEU A 94 8.05 2.67 7.74
N ALA A 95 8.68 2.53 6.57
CA ALA A 95 7.98 2.47 5.29
C ALA A 95 7.01 1.28 5.24
N VAL A 96 7.45 0.10 5.71
CA VAL A 96 6.61 -1.09 5.80
C VAL A 96 5.48 -0.89 6.80
N ALA A 97 5.75 -0.33 7.98
CA ALA A 97 4.73 -0.05 8.99
C ALA A 97 3.63 0.89 8.46
N ILE A 98 4.03 2.00 7.82
CA ILE A 98 3.09 2.94 7.19
C ILE A 98 2.30 2.24 6.09
N SER A 99 2.98 1.47 5.23
CA SER A 99 2.30 0.75 4.15
C SER A 99 1.29 -0.27 4.67
N LEU A 100 1.57 -0.90 5.81
CA LEU A 100 0.68 -1.87 6.45
C LEU A 100 -0.59 -1.17 6.94
N VAL A 101 -0.45 0.01 7.58
CA VAL A 101 -1.59 0.84 8.00
C VAL A 101 -2.42 1.29 6.80
N LEU A 102 -1.77 1.68 5.70
CA LEU A 102 -2.45 2.07 4.46
C LEU A 102 -3.10 0.89 3.72
N ASN A 103 -2.68 -0.35 4.00
CA ASN A 103 -3.24 -1.56 3.41
C ASN A 103 -4.45 -2.09 4.20
N ILE A 104 -4.69 -1.61 5.43
CA ILE A 104 -5.87 -2.01 6.21
C ILE A 104 -7.12 -1.66 5.40
N PRO A 105 -7.94 -2.65 5.01
CA PRO A 105 -9.18 -2.38 4.30
C PRO A 105 -10.08 -1.58 5.24
N SER A 106 -10.14 -0.27 5.02
CA SER A 106 -11.16 0.56 5.64
C SER A 106 -12.46 0.22 4.92
N VAL A 107 -13.21 -0.73 5.46
CA VAL A 107 -14.58 -1.03 5.03
C VAL A 107 -15.51 0.02 5.63
N PRO A 108 -16.00 1.04 4.88
CA PRO A 108 -17.28 1.62 5.22
C PRO A 108 -18.35 0.56 4.92
N PRO A 109 -19.19 0.18 5.90
CA PRO A 109 -20.36 -0.61 5.59
C PRO A 109 -21.31 0.30 4.80
N LEU A 110 -21.79 -0.20 3.66
CA LEU A 110 -22.84 0.38 2.82
C LEU A 110 -22.38 1.56 1.93
N ASP A 111 -21.76 1.22 0.80
CA ASP A 111 -22.31 1.57 -0.51
C ASP A 111 -21.52 0.87 -1.61
N VAL A 112 -22.26 0.28 -2.55
CA VAL A 112 -21.73 -0.42 -3.73
C VAL A 112 -20.90 0.56 -4.56
N VAL A 113 -19.58 0.56 -4.34
CA VAL A 113 -18.64 1.24 -5.24
C VAL A 113 -18.56 0.39 -6.52
N PRO A 114 -18.94 0.93 -7.69
CA PRO A 114 -18.90 0.15 -8.93
C PRO A 114 -17.46 -0.30 -9.24
N PRO A 115 -17.27 -1.49 -9.85
CA PRO A 115 -15.97 -2.15 -10.06
C PRO A 115 -15.01 -1.40 -11.01
N HIS A 116 -15.38 -0.22 -11.49
CA HIS A 116 -14.58 0.61 -12.39
C HIS A 116 -13.90 1.81 -11.71
N GLN A 117 -13.82 1.81 -10.37
CA GLN A 117 -13.21 2.89 -9.59
C GLN A 117 -12.13 2.44 -8.62
N GLN A 118 -11.75 1.16 -8.64
CA GLN A 118 -10.54 0.68 -7.98
C GLN A 118 -9.32 1.08 -8.81
N ILE A 119 -9.02 2.38 -8.79
CA ILE A 119 -7.66 2.85 -9.04
C ILE A 119 -6.85 2.40 -7.82
N THR A 120 -6.46 1.13 -7.82
CA THR A 120 -5.71 0.49 -6.74
C THR A 120 -4.29 0.99 -6.82
N ARG A 121 -4.03 2.18 -6.27
CA ARG A 121 -2.67 2.54 -5.90
C ARG A 121 -2.20 1.49 -4.90
N HIS A 122 -1.24 0.66 -5.28
CA HIS A 122 -0.64 -0.28 -4.35
C HIS A 122 -0.17 0.50 -3.11
N PRO A 123 -0.71 0.22 -1.91
CA PRO A 123 -0.49 1.05 -0.72
C PRO A 123 0.98 1.05 -0.26
N LEU A 124 1.76 0.09 -0.74
CA LEU A 124 3.21 -0.01 -0.54
C LEU A 124 4.00 0.99 -1.40
N LEU A 125 3.44 1.43 -2.53
CA LEU A 125 4.21 2.12 -3.56
C LEU A 125 4.68 3.51 -3.10
N ILE A 126 3.82 4.27 -2.42
CA ILE A 126 4.15 5.62 -1.95
C ILE A 126 5.16 5.57 -0.79
N PRO A 127 4.92 4.82 0.31
CA PRO A 127 5.86 4.81 1.43
C PRO A 127 7.23 4.25 1.03
N LEU A 128 7.26 3.22 0.16
CA LEU A 128 8.51 2.61 -0.30
C LEU A 128 9.31 3.56 -1.22
N ALA A 129 8.64 4.33 -2.08
CA ALA A 129 9.30 5.33 -2.91
C ALA A 129 9.92 6.46 -2.07
N VAL A 130 9.21 6.95 -1.06
CA VAL A 130 9.71 7.97 -0.12
C VAL A 130 10.89 7.42 0.69
N ALA A 131 10.78 6.20 1.21
CA ALA A 131 11.86 5.55 1.94
C ALA A 131 13.11 5.33 1.06
N GLY A 132 12.93 4.87 -0.18
CA GLY A 132 14.02 4.68 -1.14
C GLY A 132 14.74 5.99 -1.49
N THR A 133 14.00 7.08 -1.73
CA THR A 133 14.60 8.39 -2.01
C THR A 133 15.34 8.98 -0.80
N LEU A 134 14.76 8.88 0.40
CA LEU A 134 15.41 9.33 1.64
C LEU A 134 16.66 8.50 1.96
N SER A 135 16.58 7.18 1.81
CA SER A 135 17.69 6.25 1.99
C SER A 135 18.81 6.53 0.97
N ALA A 136 18.48 6.77 -0.30
CA ALA A 136 19.48 7.15 -1.30
C ALA A 136 20.19 8.46 -0.95
N PHE A 137 19.43 9.48 -0.53
CA PHE A 137 19.98 10.77 -0.13
C PHE A 137 20.93 10.65 1.08
N LEU A 138 20.54 9.91 2.11
CA LEU A 138 21.38 9.70 3.29
C LEU A 138 22.63 8.88 2.98
N ALA A 139 22.51 7.84 2.15
CA ALA A 139 23.63 7.02 1.73
C ALA A 139 24.63 7.81 0.90
N TYR A 140 24.17 8.70 0.02
CA TYR A 140 25.02 9.58 -0.78
C TYR A 140 25.85 10.55 0.09
N ASN A 141 25.27 11.05 1.17
CA ASN A 141 25.96 11.97 2.09
C ASN A 141 26.91 11.26 3.06
N THR A 142 26.83 9.94 3.18
CA THR A 142 27.64 9.18 4.13
C THR A 142 28.95 8.72 3.50
N LYS A 143 30.09 9.22 4.01
CA LYS A 143 31.44 8.82 3.56
C LYS A 143 32.13 7.80 4.46
N SER A 144 31.55 7.48 5.61
CA SER A 144 32.20 6.70 6.66
C SER A 144 32.26 5.18 6.39
N VAL A 145 31.48 4.67 5.43
CA VAL A 145 31.29 3.22 5.22
C VAL A 145 31.81 2.72 3.87
N GLY A 146 32.55 3.57 3.14
CA GLY A 146 33.19 3.21 1.87
C GLY A 146 32.20 2.77 0.78
N SER A 147 32.49 1.64 0.13
CA SER A 147 31.72 1.11 -1.01
C SER A 147 30.29 0.69 -0.64
N LEU A 148 30.03 0.30 0.61
CA LEU A 148 28.69 -0.09 1.06
C LEU A 148 27.68 1.05 0.90
N ALA A 149 28.09 2.28 1.23
CA ALA A 149 27.26 3.47 1.07
C ALA A 149 26.86 3.68 -0.40
N SER A 150 27.79 3.40 -1.34
CA SER A 150 27.49 3.50 -2.77
C SER A 150 26.48 2.47 -3.24
N ILE A 151 26.58 1.21 -2.76
CA ILE A 151 25.64 0.14 -3.11
C ILE A 151 24.24 0.46 -2.59
N VAL A 152 24.13 0.88 -1.33
CA VAL A 152 22.85 1.27 -0.73
C VAL A 152 22.26 2.49 -1.43
N CYS A 153 23.10 3.47 -1.81
CA CYS A 153 22.68 4.63 -2.59
C CYS A 153 22.09 4.21 -3.94
N VAL A 154 22.80 3.40 -4.72
CA VAL A 154 22.33 2.96 -6.05
C VAL A 154 21.06 2.13 -5.94
N GLY A 155 21.05 1.13 -5.05
CA GLY A 155 19.88 0.27 -4.85
C GLY A 155 18.64 1.06 -4.40
N SER A 156 18.81 1.95 -3.41
CA SER A 156 17.71 2.80 -2.92
C SER A 156 17.25 3.83 -3.96
N SER A 157 18.17 4.34 -4.79
CA SER A 157 17.85 5.28 -5.88
C SER A 157 16.99 4.61 -6.95
N ILE A 158 17.32 3.37 -7.33
CA ILE A 158 16.52 2.61 -8.30
C ILE A 158 15.10 2.43 -7.76
N ILE A 159 14.94 1.98 -6.51
CA ILE A 159 13.64 1.78 -5.88
C ILE A 159 12.87 3.11 -5.77
N GLY A 160 13.54 4.17 -5.33
CA GLY A 160 12.94 5.50 -5.16
C GLY A 160 12.50 6.15 -6.47
N LEU A 161 13.36 6.14 -7.49
CA LEU A 161 13.08 6.71 -8.81
C LEU A 161 12.00 5.90 -9.55
N TRP A 162 12.13 4.56 -9.55
CA TRP A 162 11.14 3.69 -10.16
C TRP A 162 9.78 3.80 -9.45
N GLY A 163 9.77 3.79 -8.12
CA GLY A 163 8.56 3.96 -7.32
C GLY A 163 7.90 5.32 -7.55
N THR A 164 8.68 6.40 -7.63
CA THR A 164 8.17 7.75 -7.93
C THR A 164 7.60 7.82 -9.34
N TRP A 165 8.31 7.25 -10.32
CA TRP A 165 7.82 7.16 -11.69
C TRP A 165 6.49 6.39 -11.75
N ALA A 166 6.40 5.22 -11.10
CA ALA A 166 5.17 4.44 -11.02
C ALA A 166 4.05 5.18 -10.26
N ALA A 167 4.37 6.00 -9.25
CA ALA A 167 3.38 6.76 -8.48
C ALA A 167 2.74 7.88 -9.31
N VAL A 168 3.55 8.53 -10.15
CA VAL A 168 3.13 9.65 -11.00
C VAL A 168 2.47 9.15 -12.28
N PHE A 169 3.07 8.17 -12.96
CA PHE A 169 2.67 7.73 -14.30
C PHE A 169 1.92 6.40 -14.33
N GLY A 170 2.01 5.58 -13.28
CA GLY A 170 1.34 4.27 -13.24
C GLY A 170 -0.18 4.33 -13.20
N ASN A 171 -0.78 5.51 -13.01
CA ASN A 171 -2.23 5.71 -12.97
C ASN A 171 -2.78 6.52 -14.17
N SER A 172 -2.19 6.37 -15.35
CA SER A 172 -2.52 7.16 -16.55
C SER A 172 -3.92 6.90 -17.15
N SER A 173 -4.87 6.28 -16.44
CA SER A 173 -6.22 5.99 -16.94
C SER A 173 -7.36 6.69 -16.20
N SER A 174 -7.11 7.84 -15.52
CA SER A 174 -8.21 8.67 -14.99
C SER A 174 -8.93 9.42 -16.13
N VAL A 175 -9.69 8.68 -16.92
CA VAL A 175 -10.60 9.22 -17.93
C VAL A 175 -11.83 9.79 -17.22
N SER A 176 -12.14 11.06 -17.49
CA SER A 176 -13.31 11.75 -16.93
C SER A 176 -14.62 11.07 -17.37
N LYS A 177 -15.38 10.53 -16.41
CA LYS A 177 -16.70 9.92 -16.65
C LYS A 177 -17.72 10.88 -17.31
N LYS A 178 -17.52 12.20 -17.20
CA LYS A 178 -18.44 13.22 -17.75
C LYS A 178 -18.13 13.63 -19.20
N THR A 179 -16.90 13.39 -19.67
CA THR A 179 -16.42 13.92 -20.96
C THR A 179 -15.56 12.96 -21.77
N GLY A 180 -15.19 11.79 -21.23
CA GLY A 180 -14.24 10.86 -21.88
C GLY A 180 -12.82 11.43 -22.02
N ALA A 181 -12.55 12.58 -21.39
CA ALA A 181 -11.27 13.27 -21.48
C ALA A 181 -10.29 12.78 -20.43
N ASP A 182 -9.05 12.54 -20.83
CA ASP A 182 -7.94 12.42 -19.90
C ASP A 182 -7.82 13.70 -19.06
N LYS A 183 -7.88 13.55 -17.73
CA LYS A 183 -7.88 14.67 -16.78
C LYS A 183 -6.51 15.33 -16.65
N HIS A 184 -5.43 14.64 -17.00
CA HIS A 184 -4.08 15.18 -16.86
C HIS A 184 -3.67 16.09 -18.02
N THR A 185 -4.33 15.97 -19.18
CA THR A 185 -4.09 16.83 -20.36
C THR A 185 -4.88 18.15 -20.35
N SER A 186 -5.67 18.44 -19.30
CA SER A 186 -6.59 19.60 -19.31
C SER A 186 -6.45 20.59 -18.16
N SER A 187 -5.56 20.39 -17.17
CA SER A 187 -5.49 21.27 -15.99
C SER A 187 -4.13 21.90 -15.66
N TRP A 188 -3.03 21.55 -16.33
CA TRP A 188 -1.76 22.23 -16.06
C TRP A 188 -1.44 23.26 -17.16
N ILE A 189 -1.69 24.52 -16.82
CA ILE A 189 -1.39 25.78 -17.53
C ILE A 189 -2.07 26.04 -18.89
N PHE A 190 -2.50 25.04 -19.67
CA PHE A 190 -3.27 25.28 -20.91
C PHE A 190 -4.60 24.54 -20.92
N LYS A 191 -5.68 25.29 -20.65
CA LYS A 191 -7.06 24.83 -20.72
C LYS A 191 -7.44 24.56 -22.18
N ASN A 192 -7.07 23.39 -22.71
CA ASN A 192 -7.31 23.04 -24.11
C ASN A 192 -8.80 22.78 -24.39
N LYS A 193 -9.54 23.86 -24.71
CA LYS A 193 -10.97 23.82 -25.07
C LYS A 193 -11.25 22.97 -26.31
N ALA A 194 -10.28 22.82 -27.21
CA ALA A 194 -10.45 22.08 -28.46
C ALA A 194 -10.60 20.58 -28.20
N ALA A 195 -9.70 19.96 -27.40
CA ALA A 195 -9.74 18.54 -27.08
C ALA A 195 -11.04 18.12 -26.36
N ALA A 196 -11.51 18.94 -25.40
CA ALA A 196 -12.75 18.69 -24.68
C ALA A 196 -14.00 18.79 -25.59
N SER A 197 -13.96 19.67 -26.61
CA SER A 197 -15.08 19.83 -27.55
C SER A 197 -15.20 18.66 -28.53
N VAL A 198 -14.08 18.12 -29.01
CA VAL A 198 -14.03 16.94 -29.90
C VAL A 198 -14.55 15.71 -29.18
N GLN A 199 -14.07 15.44 -27.96
CA GLN A 199 -14.54 14.30 -27.17
C GLN A 199 -16.01 14.42 -26.75
N LYS A 200 -16.49 15.63 -26.43
CA LYS A 200 -17.92 15.87 -26.19
C LYS A 200 -18.78 15.62 -27.43
N LYS A 201 -18.28 15.94 -28.63
CA LYS A 201 -18.97 15.68 -29.90
C LYS A 201 -19.03 14.18 -30.20
N GLU A 202 -17.95 13.44 -29.97
CA GLU A 202 -17.93 11.98 -30.12
C GLU A 202 -18.81 11.26 -29.10
N TRP A 203 -18.85 11.72 -27.85
CA TRP A 203 -19.71 11.14 -26.81
C TRP A 203 -21.20 11.32 -27.14
N ARG A 204 -21.60 12.50 -27.63
CA ARG A 204 -22.97 12.75 -28.11
C ARG A 204 -23.32 11.91 -29.34
N LYS A 205 -22.34 11.65 -30.23
CA LYS A 205 -22.54 10.79 -31.40
C LYS A 205 -22.77 9.32 -31.00
N LYS A 206 -22.12 8.85 -29.93
CA LYS A 206 -22.32 7.50 -29.38
C LYS A 206 -23.61 7.32 -28.57
N GLN A 207 -24.22 8.40 -28.09
CA GLN A 207 -25.50 8.35 -27.35
C GLN A 207 -26.74 8.61 -28.21
N GLY A 208 -26.55 9.06 -29.46
CA GLY A 208 -27.62 9.38 -30.40
C GLY A 208 -27.96 8.27 -31.41
N THR A 209 -27.47 7.06 -31.16
CA THR A 209 -27.81 5.79 -31.84
C THR A 209 -28.28 4.82 -30.80
#